data_AF-A0AAU7Z150-F1
#
_entry.id   AF-A0AAU7Z150-F1
#
_cell.length_a   1.000
_cell.length_b   1.000
_cell.length_c   1.000
_cell.angle_alpha   90.00
_cell.angle_beta   90.00
_cell.angle_gamma   90.00
#
_symmetry.space_group_name_H-M   'P 1'
#
loop_
_entity.id
_entity.type
_entity.pdbx_description
1 polymer ?
#
loop_
_entity_poly.entity_id
_entity_poly.type
_entity_poly.pdbx_seq_one_letter_code
_entity_poly.pdbx_strand_id
1 'polypeptide(L)' 'MSFGKRVKTIATDSHFLIPLCVLVLGIALLAALH' A
#
# COMPACT_ATOMS: atom_id res chain seq x y z
N MET A 1 2.87 -10.04 21.94
CA MET A 1 3.62 -9.39 20.83
C MET A 1 2.67 -8.43 20.12
N SER A 2 2.97 -7.13 20.14
CA SER A 2 2.05 -6.07 19.67
C SER A 2 1.86 -6.12 18.15
N PHE A 3 0.60 -6.15 17.72
CA PHE A 3 0.16 -6.13 16.31
C PHE A 3 0.81 -5.00 15.49
N GLY A 4 1.13 -3.86 16.12
CA GLY A 4 1.78 -2.72 15.46
C GLY A 4 3.16 -3.05 14.86
N LYS A 5 3.91 -4.00 15.43
CA LYS A 5 5.19 -4.43 14.83
C LYS A 5 4.98 -5.30 13.59
N ARG A 6 3.93 -6.13 13.56
CA ARG A 6 3.59 -6.98 12.41
C ARG A 6 3.15 -6.14 11.21
N VAL A 7 2.30 -5.14 11.44
CA VAL A 7 1.87 -4.19 10.39
C VAL A 7 3.06 -3.40 9.86
N LYS A 8 3.97 -2.93 10.74
CA LYS A 8 5.19 -2.24 10.32
C LYS A 8 6.14 -3.13 9.52
N THR A 9 6.30 -4.41 9.90
CA THR A 9 7.13 -5.37 9.14
C THR A 9 6.54 -5.67 7.76
N ILE A 10 5.22 -5.84 7.64
CA ILE A 10 4.55 -6.07 6.35
C ILE A 10 4.59 -4.81 5.47
N ALA A 11 4.41 -3.63 6.05
CA ALA A 11 4.46 -2.37 5.32
C ALA A 11 5.88 -1.93 4.93
N THR A 12 6.90 -2.35 5.69
CA THR A 12 8.32 -2.02 5.40
C THR A 12 8.93 -3.02 4.42
N ASP A 13 8.26 -4.14 4.13
CA ASP A 13 8.68 -5.03 3.06
C ASP A 13 8.35 -4.36 1.72
N SER A 14 9.39 -3.88 1.05
CA SER A 14 9.29 -3.12 -0.20
C SER A 14 8.49 -3.86 -1.29
N HIS A 15 8.43 -5.20 -1.23
CA HIS A 15 7.64 -6.00 -2.17
C HIS A 15 6.13 -5.78 -2.05
N PHE A 16 5.62 -5.36 -0.89
CA PHE A 16 4.19 -5.15 -0.68
C PHE A 16 3.78 -3.68 -0.77
N LEU A 17 4.71 -2.77 -0.48
CA LEU A 17 4.45 -1.33 -0.54
C LEU A 17 4.32 -0.82 -1.98
N ILE A 18 5.14 -1.34 -2.90
CA ILE A 18 5.09 -0.96 -4.32
C ILE A 18 3.72 -1.33 -4.96
N PRO A 19 3.21 -2.58 -4.84
CA PRO A 19 1.88 -2.93 -5.33
C PRO A 19 0.76 -2.08 -4.72
N LEU A 20 0.85 -1.79 -3.41
CA LEU A 20 -0.13 -0.95 -2.72
C LEU A 20 -0.14 0.48 -3.27
N CYS A 21 1.03 1.09 -3.45
CA CYS A 21 1.16 2.43 -4.03
C CYS A 21 0.63 2.48 -5.47
N VAL A 22 0.95 1.48 -6.30
CA VAL A 22 0.47 1.39 -7.68
C VAL A 22 -1.05 1.22 -7.73
N LEU A 23 -1.62 0.40 -6.83
CA LEU A 23 -3.07 0.23 -6.72
C LEU A 23 -3.76 1.55 -6.36
N VAL A 24 -3.26 2.27 -5.35
CA VAL A 24 -3.80 3.57 -4.93
C VAL A 24 -3.69 4.60 -6.05
N LEU A 25 -2.55 4.65 -6.76
CA LEU A 25 -2.38 5.53 -7.92
C LEU A 25 -3.39 5.22 -9.03
N GLY A 26 -3.58 3.93 -9.35
CA GLY A 26 -4.52 3.50 -10.39
C GLY A 26 -5.97 3.88 -10.06
N ILE A 27 -6.39 3.68 -8.81
CA ILE A 27 -7.73 4.07 -8.34
C ILE A 27 -7.89 5.60 -8.39
N ALA A 28 -6.91 6.35 -7.92
CA ALA A 28 -6.95 7.81 -7.94
C ALA A 28 -7.02 8.36 -9.37
N LEU A 29 -6.27 7.77 -10.30
CA LEU A 29 -6.29 8.15 -11.71
C LEU A 29 -7.66 7.83 -12.34
N LEU A 30 -8.22 6.66 -12.05
CA LEU A 30 -9.55 6.26 -12.51
C LEU A 30 -10.64 7.22 -11.99
N ALA A 31 -10.55 7.60 -10.71
CA ALA A 31 -11.47 8.54 -10.08
C ALA A 31 -11.32 9.97 -10.58
N ALA A 32 -10.12 10.38 -11.03
CA ALA A 32 -9.89 11.71 -11.60
C ALA A 32 -10.30 11.79 -13.07
N LEU A 33 -10.31 10.66 -13.78
CA LEU A 33 -10.64 10.58 -15.20
C LEU A 33 -12.13 10.36 -15.47
N HIS A 34 -12.87 9.88 -14.47
CA HIS A 34 -14.33 9.68 -14.48
C HIS A 34 -15.04 10.83 -13.76
#